data_AF-A0A434X9I0-F1
#
_entry.id   AF-A0A434X9I0-F1
#
_cell.length_a   1.000
_cell.length_b   1.000
_cell.length_c   1.000
_cell.angle_alpha   90.00
_cell.angle_beta   90.00
_cell.angle_gamma   90.00
#
_symmetry.space_group_name_H-M   'P 1'
#
loop_
_entity.id
_entity.type
_entity.pdbx_description
1 polymer ?
#
loop_
_entity_poly.entity_id
_entity_poly.type
_entity_poly.pdbx_seq_one_letter_code
_entity_poly.pdbx_strand_id
1 'polypeptide(L)'
;MRMSSMGFVVALLSASCLDAAANPLNTFPLWTSPGHQTRSNALLVSLRTPRPDVLWLVVSSRGTEGEAIALAQSYAPTLGPTLVVEGRNGYFAVIAGTLNIDKAKPNLKTLKELHIIPQDAFLSRGESLDRVAWLSFQRGESLDFMEQTAYLKLVQRLQAAMTRLSFYHGSIDGLIGPSTVSSFNNYTANFGVPAGDLLTEYSLAEIERGAGDGFRNDQERNLAQSLGFTDATSYRAAMAGGFPSASIFLQAKSLGFSTQKEFDAAVLGGFRSRDEYQRAQAAGFMSADDFRAAQQFGIQSKTELVAFRASGFTDPVEFRNASQKGFADKASFDKSEARRLKASKAAANILLTDAQTFLKLNPQTSNLVEIADKAAALNAQVQT
;
A
#
# COMPACT_ATOMS: atom_id res chain seq x y z
N MET A 1 -37.34 52.56 -10.70
CA MET A 1 -38.59 52.38 -11.46
C MET A 1 -38.65 50.92 -11.88
N ARG A 2 -39.57 50.16 -11.27
CA ARG A 2 -40.00 48.73 -11.51
C ARG A 2 -38.90 47.65 -11.41
N MET A 3 -38.78 46.83 -10.35
CA MET A 3 -39.68 45.83 -9.71
C MET A 3 -40.24 44.74 -10.64
N SER A 4 -39.89 43.48 -10.32
CA SER A 4 -40.70 42.23 -10.24
C SER A 4 -39.72 41.07 -9.97
N SER A 5 -39.69 40.30 -8.87
CA SER A 5 -40.71 39.64 -8.03
C SER A 5 -41.56 38.58 -8.73
N MET A 6 -41.26 37.30 -8.44
CA MET A 6 -42.14 36.12 -8.40
C MET A 6 -41.27 34.98 -7.82
N GLY A 7 -41.63 34.17 -6.83
CA GLY A 7 -42.94 33.88 -6.25
C GLY A 7 -43.13 32.36 -6.17
N PHE A 8 -42.75 31.78 -5.02
CA PHE A 8 -43.24 30.56 -4.34
C PHE A 8 -44.16 29.56 -5.09
N VAL A 9 -43.85 28.25 -4.99
CA VAL A 9 -44.85 27.20 -4.69
C VAL A 9 -44.26 26.15 -3.75
N VAL A 10 -44.83 26.08 -2.56
CA VAL A 10 -44.70 25.02 -1.55
C VAL A 10 -45.81 23.99 -1.83
N ALA A 11 -45.48 22.70 -1.84
CA ALA A 11 -46.48 21.63 -1.82
C ALA A 11 -46.49 20.97 -0.43
N LEU A 12 -47.60 21.19 0.26
CA LEU A 12 -47.96 20.68 1.58
C LEU A 12 -49.31 19.97 1.39
N LEU A 13 -49.36 18.64 1.55
CA LEU A 13 -50.59 17.84 1.70
C LEU A 13 -50.16 16.50 2.32
N SER A 14 -50.86 15.88 3.26
CA SER A 14 -51.79 16.30 4.31
C SER A 14 -52.08 15.00 5.06
N ALA A 15 -52.07 15.05 6.38
CA ALA A 15 -52.43 13.93 7.24
C ALA A 15 -53.89 13.51 7.03
N SER A 16 -54.17 12.23 7.18
CA SER A 16 -55.50 11.70 7.49
C SER A 16 -55.33 10.68 8.61
N CYS A 17 -56.03 10.96 9.71
CA CYS A 17 -56.12 10.14 10.91
C CYS A 17 -57.54 9.55 11.02
N LEU A 18 -57.68 8.55 11.90
CA LEU A 18 -58.86 7.77 12.31
C LEU A 18 -59.21 6.61 11.35
N ASP A 19 -59.42 5.36 11.78
CA ASP A 19 -59.97 4.91 13.06
C ASP A 19 -59.32 3.65 13.65
N ALA A 20 -59.46 3.54 14.97
CA ALA A 20 -59.03 2.46 15.82
C ALA A 20 -59.99 1.25 15.77
N ALA A 21 -59.43 0.03 15.72
CA ALA A 21 -60.12 -1.17 16.18
C ALA A 21 -59.12 -2.24 16.63
N ALA A 22 -59.20 -2.57 17.93
CA ALA A 22 -58.91 -3.85 18.57
C ALA A 22 -57.52 -4.51 18.37
N ASN A 23 -56.69 -4.37 19.41
CA ASN A 23 -55.75 -5.43 19.84
C ASN A 23 -56.58 -6.66 20.31
N PRO A 24 -56.12 -7.91 20.10
CA PRO A 24 -54.98 -8.39 20.91
C PRO A 24 -54.03 -9.39 20.21
N LEU A 25 -52.78 -9.42 20.71
CA LEU A 25 -51.92 -10.62 20.76
C LEU A 25 -51.64 -11.34 19.42
N ASN A 26 -50.60 -10.89 18.70
CA ASN A 26 -49.76 -11.78 17.88
C ASN A 26 -48.46 -11.99 18.66
N THR A 27 -48.41 -12.98 19.56
CA THR A 27 -48.11 -14.37 19.23
C THR A 27 -46.75 -14.44 18.54
N PHE A 28 -45.69 -14.45 19.38
CA PHE A 28 -44.41 -15.06 19.04
C PHE A 28 -44.66 -16.38 18.30
N PRO A 29 -43.94 -16.69 17.21
CA PRO A 29 -43.87 -18.06 16.77
C PRO A 29 -43.13 -18.82 17.88
N LEU A 30 -43.90 -19.42 18.77
CA LEU A 30 -43.51 -20.58 19.56
C LEU A 30 -42.96 -21.55 18.52
N TRP A 31 -41.63 -21.68 18.48
CA TRP A 31 -40.98 -22.74 17.72
C TRP A 31 -41.34 -24.03 18.45
N THR A 32 -42.51 -24.55 18.11
CA THR A 32 -42.98 -25.86 18.47
C THR A 32 -42.00 -26.83 17.84
N SER A 33 -41.32 -27.58 18.69
CA SER A 33 -40.53 -28.72 18.26
C SER A 33 -41.40 -29.65 17.41
N PRO A 34 -40.99 -30.00 16.18
CA PRO A 34 -41.28 -31.32 15.68
C PRO A 34 -40.29 -32.25 16.38
N GLY A 35 -40.80 -33.01 17.35
CA GLY A 35 -40.13 -34.19 17.85
C GLY A 35 -39.87 -35.16 16.70
N HIS A 36 -38.69 -35.03 16.10
CA HIS A 36 -37.98 -36.17 15.56
C HIS A 36 -36.81 -36.44 16.51
N GLN A 37 -37.15 -37.07 17.63
CA GLN A 37 -36.32 -38.17 18.11
C GLN A 37 -36.24 -39.18 16.95
N THR A 38 -35.33 -38.96 16.01
CA THR A 38 -34.55 -40.08 15.53
C THR A 38 -33.84 -40.60 16.76
N ARG A 39 -34.49 -41.55 17.46
CA ARG A 39 -33.76 -42.64 18.11
C ARG A 39 -32.96 -43.28 16.99
N SER A 40 -31.79 -42.70 16.70
CA SER A 40 -30.72 -43.43 16.05
C SER A 40 -30.56 -44.66 16.92
N ASN A 41 -30.92 -45.82 16.38
CA ASN A 41 -30.68 -47.10 17.02
C ASN A 41 -29.31 -47.02 17.67
N ALA A 42 -29.29 -46.98 19.01
CA ALA A 42 -28.08 -47.08 19.80
C ALA A 42 -27.53 -48.46 19.46
N LEU A 43 -26.71 -48.51 18.42
CA LEU A 43 -25.94 -49.66 18.06
C LEU A 43 -25.04 -49.89 19.26
N LEU A 44 -25.43 -50.85 20.10
CA LEU A 44 -24.65 -51.44 21.18
C LEU A 44 -23.34 -51.96 20.59
N VAL A 45 -22.39 -51.04 20.40
CA VAL A 45 -21.05 -51.34 19.95
C VAL A 45 -20.15 -50.82 21.05
N SER A 46 -19.64 -51.75 21.84
CA SER A 46 -18.51 -51.49 22.71
C SER A 46 -17.39 -50.91 21.85
N LEU A 47 -16.85 -49.75 22.25
CA LEU A 47 -15.70 -49.20 21.57
C LEU A 47 -14.59 -50.25 21.68
N ARG A 48 -14.18 -50.83 20.55
CA ARG A 48 -13.05 -51.76 20.58
C ARG A 48 -11.85 -50.93 21.02
N THR A 49 -11.17 -51.36 22.07
CA THR A 49 -9.95 -50.71 22.53
C THR A 49 -9.01 -50.53 21.34
N PRO A 50 -8.33 -49.38 21.25
CA PRO A 50 -7.41 -49.11 20.16
C PRO A 50 -6.36 -50.21 20.15
N ARG A 51 -5.83 -50.53 18.97
CA ARG A 51 -4.68 -51.44 18.88
C ARG A 51 -3.55 -50.92 19.80
N PRO A 52 -2.74 -51.80 20.39
CA PRO A 52 -1.77 -51.40 21.43
C PRO A 52 -0.72 -50.38 20.97
N ASP A 53 -0.57 -50.17 19.66
CA ASP A 53 0.33 -49.25 18.98
C ASP A 53 -0.28 -47.86 18.71
N VAL A 54 -1.54 -47.60 19.06
CA VAL A 54 -2.18 -46.31 18.84
C VAL A 54 -2.87 -45.76 20.09
N LEU A 55 -2.95 -44.43 20.18
CA LEU A 55 -3.62 -43.69 21.25
C LEU A 55 -4.78 -42.88 20.66
N TRP A 56 -5.89 -42.80 21.40
CA TRP A 56 -6.99 -41.90 21.05
C TRP A 56 -6.58 -40.45 21.25
N LEU A 57 -6.86 -39.62 20.25
CA LEU A 57 -6.77 -38.16 20.36
C LEU A 57 -8.11 -37.62 20.86
N VAL A 58 -8.19 -37.37 22.16
CA VAL A 58 -9.35 -36.73 22.80
C VAL A 58 -9.19 -35.22 22.68
N VAL A 59 -10.08 -34.57 21.94
CA VAL A 59 -10.03 -33.12 21.71
C VAL A 59 -10.84 -32.33 22.71
N SER A 60 -11.86 -32.93 23.32
CA SER A 60 -12.60 -32.31 24.42
C SER A 60 -13.46 -33.32 25.18
N SER A 61 -14.07 -32.89 26.30
CA SER A 61 -15.02 -33.68 27.08
C SER A 61 -16.21 -32.82 27.54
N ARG A 62 -17.42 -33.36 27.52
CA ARG A 62 -18.65 -32.64 27.94
C ARG A 62 -19.47 -33.48 28.92
N GLY A 63 -20.28 -32.80 29.74
CA GLY A 63 -21.12 -33.46 30.74
C GLY A 63 -22.37 -34.12 30.15
N THR A 64 -22.77 -33.72 28.94
CA THR A 64 -23.97 -34.26 28.28
C THR A 64 -23.66 -34.75 26.86
N GLU A 65 -24.41 -35.77 26.43
CA GLU A 65 -24.29 -36.36 25.10
C GLU A 65 -24.56 -35.33 23.99
N GLY A 66 -25.63 -34.55 24.13
CA GLY A 66 -26.02 -33.56 23.12
C GLY A 66 -24.96 -32.49 22.89
N GLU A 67 -24.35 -31.96 23.96
CA GLU A 67 -23.26 -30.99 23.85
C GLU A 67 -22.01 -31.61 23.20
N ALA A 68 -21.68 -32.85 23.55
CA ALA A 68 -20.54 -33.55 22.96
C ALA A 68 -20.74 -33.80 21.46
N ILE A 69 -21.95 -34.19 21.03
CA ILE A 69 -22.29 -34.39 19.62
C ILE A 69 -22.20 -33.08 18.84
N ALA A 70 -22.80 -32.00 19.36
CA ALA A 70 -22.74 -30.69 18.71
C ALA A 70 -21.29 -30.21 18.54
N LEU A 71 -20.46 -30.41 19.57
CA LEU A 71 -19.04 -30.09 19.50
C LEU A 71 -18.28 -30.97 18.49
N ALA A 72 -18.52 -32.29 18.51
CA ALA A 72 -17.90 -33.22 17.57
C ALA A 72 -18.23 -32.88 16.11
N GLN A 73 -19.46 -32.47 15.84
CA GLN A 73 -19.90 -31.97 14.53
C GLN A 73 -19.17 -30.69 14.13
N SER A 74 -18.93 -29.77 15.07
CA SER A 74 -18.21 -28.52 14.79
C SER A 74 -16.74 -28.73 14.37
N TYR A 75 -16.11 -29.83 14.82
CA TYR A 75 -14.74 -30.18 14.45
C TYR A 75 -14.64 -30.99 13.15
N ALA A 76 -15.73 -31.61 12.69
CA ALA A 76 -15.68 -32.50 11.54
C ALA A 76 -15.16 -31.84 10.24
N PRO A 77 -15.46 -30.57 9.93
CA PRO A 77 -14.93 -29.91 8.74
C PRO A 77 -13.40 -29.76 8.71
N THR A 78 -12.77 -29.64 9.87
CA THR A 78 -11.34 -29.31 9.99
C THR A 78 -10.50 -30.52 10.37
N LEU A 79 -10.98 -31.29 11.34
CA LEU A 79 -10.31 -32.49 11.83
C LEU A 79 -10.65 -33.68 10.95
N GLY A 80 -11.90 -33.79 10.48
CA GLY A 80 -12.38 -34.95 9.74
C GLY A 80 -13.28 -35.84 10.60
N PRO A 81 -13.28 -37.16 10.41
CA PRO A 81 -14.14 -38.07 11.16
C PRO A 81 -13.99 -37.93 12.68
N THR A 82 -15.08 -37.59 13.37
CA THR A 82 -15.13 -37.48 14.84
C THR A 82 -16.07 -38.50 15.44
N LEU A 83 -15.85 -38.83 16.71
CA LEU A 83 -16.71 -39.72 17.47
C LEU A 83 -16.86 -39.27 18.91
N VAL A 84 -18.00 -39.63 19.50
CA VAL A 84 -18.33 -39.34 20.90
C VAL A 84 -18.43 -40.66 21.65
N VAL A 85 -17.71 -40.76 22.76
CA VAL A 85 -17.71 -41.94 23.62
C VAL A 85 -18.07 -41.54 25.04
N GLU A 86 -19.02 -42.26 25.63
CA GLU A 86 -19.31 -42.18 27.04
C GLU A 86 -18.20 -42.88 27.84
N GLY A 87 -17.61 -42.14 28.77
CA GLY A 87 -16.66 -42.67 29.73
C GLY A 87 -17.35 -43.26 30.95
N ARG A 88 -16.64 -44.13 31.68
CA ARG A 88 -17.15 -44.76 32.92
C ARG A 88 -17.51 -43.77 34.04
N ASN A 89 -17.04 -42.53 33.92
CA ASN A 89 -17.33 -41.43 34.83
C ASN A 89 -18.58 -40.61 34.42
N GLY A 90 -19.31 -41.02 33.38
CA GLY A 90 -20.52 -40.35 32.90
C GLY A 90 -20.27 -39.12 32.02
N TYR A 91 -19.01 -38.79 31.71
CA TYR A 91 -18.67 -37.73 30.76
C TYR A 91 -18.56 -38.27 29.33
N PHE A 92 -18.79 -37.40 28.36
CA PHE A 92 -18.75 -37.72 26.93
C PHE A 92 -17.48 -37.14 26.31
N ALA A 93 -16.54 -38.00 25.95
CA ALA A 93 -15.29 -37.65 25.29
C ALA A 93 -15.52 -37.47 23.78
N VAL A 94 -15.06 -36.34 23.24
CA VAL A 94 -15.02 -36.07 21.80
C VAL A 94 -13.63 -36.44 21.28
N ILE A 95 -13.60 -37.35 20.30
CA ILE A 95 -12.39 -37.96 19.77
C ILE A 95 -12.29 -37.65 18.28
N ALA A 96 -11.13 -37.17 17.85
CA ALA A 96 -10.85 -36.83 16.45
C ALA A 96 -10.17 -37.94 15.66
N GLY A 97 -9.74 -39.01 16.34
CA GLY A 97 -9.07 -40.15 15.71
C GLY A 97 -8.04 -40.78 16.63
N THR A 98 -7.12 -41.52 16.03
CA THR A 98 -5.99 -42.19 16.65
C THR A 98 -4.67 -41.63 16.15
N LEU A 99 -3.66 -41.64 17.02
CA LEU A 99 -2.29 -41.31 16.69
C LEU A 99 -1.38 -42.49 17.04
N ASN A 100 -0.41 -42.79 16.17
CA ASN A 100 0.60 -43.80 16.45
C ASN A 100 1.42 -43.42 17.70
N ILE A 101 1.60 -44.36 18.62
CA ILE A 101 2.23 -44.14 19.93
C ILE A 101 3.62 -43.51 19.85
N ASP A 102 4.40 -43.85 18.82
CA ASP A 102 5.78 -43.38 18.64
C ASP A 102 5.84 -41.87 18.36
N LYS A 103 4.80 -41.33 17.72
CA LYS A 103 4.71 -39.91 17.32
C LYS A 103 3.57 -39.16 17.99
N ALA A 104 2.77 -39.81 18.83
CA ALA A 104 1.57 -39.21 19.39
C ALA A 104 1.85 -37.96 20.23
N LYS A 105 2.86 -37.99 21.11
CA LYS A 105 3.24 -36.83 21.95
C LYS A 105 3.74 -35.62 21.14
N PRO A 106 4.74 -35.77 20.23
CA PRO A 106 5.17 -34.64 19.42
C PRO A 106 4.04 -34.13 18.51
N ASN A 107 3.24 -35.02 17.92
CA ASN A 107 2.09 -34.60 17.11
C ASN A 107 1.06 -33.81 17.92
N LEU A 108 0.70 -34.27 19.13
CA LEU A 108 -0.20 -33.53 20.02
C LEU A 108 0.32 -32.12 20.31
N LYS A 109 1.60 -31.99 20.64
CA LYS A 109 2.22 -30.69 20.92
C LYS A 109 2.11 -29.77 19.71
N THR A 110 2.49 -30.25 18.53
CA THR A 110 2.46 -29.48 17.30
C THR A 110 1.04 -29.07 16.88
N LEU A 111 0.05 -29.96 17.02
CA LEU A 111 -1.34 -29.65 16.72
C LEU A 111 -1.88 -28.54 17.65
N LYS A 112 -1.48 -28.53 18.91
CA LYS A 112 -1.80 -27.46 19.86
C LYS A 112 -1.10 -26.15 19.53
N GLU A 113 0.19 -26.18 19.20
CA GLU A 113 0.95 -24.97 18.83
C GLU A 113 0.37 -24.26 17.60
N LEU A 114 -0.17 -25.04 16.66
CA LEU A 114 -0.82 -24.51 15.45
C LEU A 114 -2.31 -24.17 15.66
N HIS A 115 -2.82 -24.33 16.88
CA HIS A 115 -4.24 -24.16 17.22
C HIS A 115 -5.17 -25.05 16.38
N ILE A 116 -4.71 -26.17 15.81
CA ILE A 116 -5.56 -27.09 15.04
C ILE A 116 -6.52 -27.82 15.99
N ILE A 117 -6.04 -28.14 17.20
CA ILE A 117 -6.83 -28.77 18.25
C ILE A 117 -6.83 -27.91 19.53
N PRO A 118 -7.81 -28.12 20.43
CA PRO A 118 -7.87 -27.42 21.71
C PRO A 118 -6.63 -27.62 22.58
N GLN A 119 -6.29 -26.60 23.39
CA GLN A 119 -5.13 -26.65 24.28
C GLN A 119 -5.27 -27.69 25.39
N ASP A 120 -6.49 -28.06 25.76
CA ASP A 120 -6.81 -29.11 26.73
C ASP A 120 -6.89 -30.51 26.12
N ALA A 121 -6.70 -30.66 24.80
CA ALA A 121 -6.70 -31.96 24.14
C ALA A 121 -5.62 -32.89 24.73
N PHE A 122 -5.90 -34.18 24.81
CA PHE A 122 -4.99 -35.15 25.42
C PHE A 122 -5.06 -36.52 24.74
N LEU A 123 -4.07 -37.35 25.05
CA LEU A 123 -3.98 -38.71 24.53
C LEU A 123 -4.54 -39.70 25.54
N SER A 124 -5.35 -40.65 25.09
CA SER A 124 -5.94 -41.70 25.92
C SER A 124 -5.64 -43.09 25.38
N ARG A 125 -5.35 -44.04 26.28
CA ARG A 125 -5.29 -45.49 25.95
C ARG A 125 -6.69 -46.11 25.76
N GLY A 126 -7.75 -45.36 26.10
CA GLY A 126 -9.13 -45.83 26.01
C GLY A 126 -9.62 -46.64 27.20
N GLU A 127 -8.85 -46.78 28.28
CA GLU A 127 -9.22 -47.59 29.45
C GLU A 127 -10.49 -47.09 30.17
N SER A 128 -10.72 -45.78 30.15
CA SER A 128 -11.88 -45.12 30.72
C SER A 128 -13.05 -44.95 29.75
N LEU A 129 -12.86 -45.30 28.47
CA LEU A 129 -13.84 -45.20 27.41
C LEU A 129 -14.68 -46.48 27.36
N ASP A 130 -16.01 -46.35 27.37
CA ASP A 130 -16.91 -47.50 27.49
C ASP A 130 -17.77 -47.68 26.24
N ARG A 131 -18.72 -46.74 26.01
CA ARG A 131 -19.75 -46.88 24.98
C ARG A 131 -19.66 -45.79 23.93
N VAL A 132 -19.66 -46.17 22.65
CA VAL A 132 -19.83 -45.21 21.55
C VAL A 132 -21.23 -44.62 21.61
N ALA A 133 -21.32 -43.32 21.85
CA ALA A 133 -22.58 -42.59 21.85
C ALA A 133 -22.93 -42.09 20.43
N TRP A 134 -21.92 -41.67 19.67
CA TRP A 134 -22.13 -41.12 18.33
C TRP A 134 -20.87 -41.21 17.45
N LEU A 135 -21.06 -41.21 16.13
CA LEU A 135 -20.01 -41.23 15.10
C LEU A 135 -20.41 -40.26 13.97
N SER A 136 -19.45 -39.51 13.41
CA SER A 136 -19.69 -38.60 12.29
C SER A 136 -19.62 -39.27 10.91
N PHE A 137 -19.22 -40.54 10.85
CA PHE A 137 -18.78 -41.22 9.63
C PHE A 137 -19.36 -42.63 9.50
N GLN A 138 -19.29 -43.18 8.28
CA GLN A 138 -19.70 -44.55 8.01
C GLN A 138 -18.58 -45.55 8.32
N ARG A 139 -18.95 -46.77 8.71
CA ARG A 139 -18.03 -47.81 9.19
C ARG A 139 -17.03 -48.17 8.07
N GLY A 140 -15.73 -47.96 8.30
CA GLY A 140 -14.66 -48.32 7.36
C GLY A 140 -13.65 -47.22 7.04
N GLU A 141 -13.89 -45.98 7.47
CA GLU A 141 -12.91 -44.89 7.33
C GLU A 141 -11.71 -45.07 8.27
N SER A 142 -10.52 -44.65 7.83
CA SER A 142 -9.32 -44.66 8.67
C SER A 142 -9.51 -43.71 9.84
N LEU A 143 -9.23 -44.22 11.04
CA LEU A 143 -9.19 -43.41 12.25
C LEU A 143 -7.81 -42.79 12.48
N ASP A 144 -6.80 -43.10 11.66
CA ASP A 144 -5.50 -42.43 11.78
C ASP A 144 -5.67 -40.94 11.45
N PHE A 145 -5.53 -40.10 12.46
CA PHE A 145 -5.74 -38.66 12.36
C PHE A 145 -4.80 -38.03 11.31
N MET A 146 -3.57 -38.54 11.19
CA MET A 146 -2.58 -37.96 10.28
C MET A 146 -2.88 -38.26 8.81
N GLU A 147 -3.75 -39.24 8.52
CA GLU A 147 -4.16 -39.62 7.16
C GLU A 147 -5.52 -39.03 6.78
N GLN A 148 -6.20 -38.34 7.71
CA GLN A 148 -7.51 -37.77 7.47
C GLN A 148 -7.45 -36.69 6.39
N THR A 149 -8.28 -36.83 5.36
CA THR A 149 -8.29 -35.91 4.21
C THR A 149 -8.61 -34.47 4.60
N ALA A 150 -9.50 -34.26 5.57
CA ALA A 150 -9.85 -32.93 6.07
C ALA A 150 -8.63 -32.23 6.69
N TYR A 151 -7.95 -32.92 7.61
CA TYR A 151 -6.71 -32.47 8.23
C TYR A 151 -5.62 -32.18 7.19
N LEU A 152 -5.33 -33.10 6.27
CA LEU A 152 -4.31 -32.92 5.25
C LEU A 152 -4.59 -31.70 4.36
N LYS A 153 -5.85 -31.50 3.94
CA LYS A 153 -6.26 -30.33 3.16
C LYS A 153 -6.11 -29.03 3.93
N LEU A 154 -6.46 -29.02 5.22
CA LEU A 154 -6.29 -27.87 6.10
C LEU A 154 -4.81 -27.46 6.16
N VAL A 155 -3.92 -28.43 6.36
CA VAL A 155 -2.47 -28.17 6.43
C VAL A 155 -1.91 -27.71 5.08
N GLN A 156 -2.33 -28.31 3.96
CA GLN A 156 -1.90 -27.89 2.61
C GLN A 156 -2.30 -26.44 2.33
N ARG A 157 -3.53 -26.07 2.68
CA ARG A 157 -4.03 -24.70 2.54
C ARG A 157 -3.25 -23.71 3.40
N LEU A 158 -2.98 -24.08 4.65
CA LEU A 158 -2.13 -23.28 5.54
C LEU A 158 -0.73 -23.09 4.94
N GLN A 159 -0.06 -24.16 4.52
CA GLN A 159 1.26 -24.11 3.89
C GLN A 159 1.25 -23.24 2.61
N ALA A 160 0.21 -23.35 1.79
CA ALA A 160 0.04 -22.53 0.60
C ALA A 160 -0.11 -21.04 0.94
N ALA A 161 -0.91 -20.69 1.95
CA ALA A 161 -1.05 -19.31 2.42
C ALA A 161 0.28 -18.77 2.97
N MET A 162 1.00 -19.54 3.76
CA MET A 162 2.31 -19.16 4.29
C MET A 162 3.37 -19.02 3.19
N THR A 163 3.28 -19.81 2.13
CA THR A 163 4.15 -19.69 0.95
C THR A 163 3.92 -18.36 0.23
N ARG A 164 2.65 -17.96 0.04
CA ARG A 164 2.31 -16.65 -0.56
C ARG A 164 2.87 -15.48 0.27
N LEU A 165 2.87 -15.62 1.59
CA LEU A 165 3.46 -14.66 2.52
C LEU A 165 5.00 -14.77 2.65
N SER A 166 5.64 -15.68 1.91
CA SER A 166 7.09 -15.96 1.97
C SER A 166 7.60 -16.42 3.35
N PHE A 167 6.72 -16.95 4.22
CA PHE A 167 7.10 -17.54 5.50
C PHE A 167 7.43 -19.03 5.39
N TYR A 168 6.93 -19.72 4.36
CA TYR A 168 7.14 -21.15 4.14
C TYR A 168 7.85 -21.40 2.81
N HIS A 169 8.88 -22.24 2.85
CA HIS A 169 9.76 -22.56 1.71
C HIS A 169 9.82 -24.07 1.40
N GLY A 170 9.03 -24.87 2.12
CA GLY A 170 8.97 -26.32 1.94
C GLY A 170 7.98 -26.74 0.84
N SER A 171 7.76 -28.05 0.72
CA SER A 171 6.74 -28.60 -0.17
C SER A 171 5.35 -28.49 0.45
N ILE A 172 4.33 -28.17 -0.35
CA ILE A 172 2.94 -28.17 0.10
C ILE A 172 2.43 -29.62 0.03
N ASP A 173 2.62 -30.36 1.12
CA ASP A 173 2.35 -31.79 1.22
C ASP A 173 1.23 -32.15 2.20
N GLY A 174 0.85 -31.23 3.09
CA GLY A 174 -0.12 -31.49 4.16
C GLY A 174 0.49 -32.13 5.40
N LEU A 175 1.82 -32.28 5.44
CA LEU A 175 2.53 -32.83 6.58
C LEU A 175 3.07 -31.70 7.46
N ILE A 176 2.83 -31.81 8.76
CA ILE A 176 3.35 -30.83 9.70
C ILE A 176 4.75 -31.22 10.16
N GLY A 177 5.74 -30.45 9.69
CA GLY A 177 7.12 -30.48 10.19
C GLY A 177 7.51 -29.17 10.90
N PRO A 178 8.76 -29.08 11.40
CA PRO A 178 9.28 -27.89 12.06
C PRO A 178 9.15 -26.61 11.23
N SER A 179 9.31 -26.69 9.91
CA SER A 179 9.15 -25.54 9.01
C SER A 179 7.73 -25.00 8.97
N THR A 180 6.72 -25.88 9.04
CA THR A 180 5.30 -25.48 9.08
C THR A 180 5.00 -24.72 10.38
N VAL A 181 5.46 -25.24 11.52
CA VAL A 181 5.34 -24.57 12.83
C VAL A 181 6.04 -23.22 12.84
N SER A 182 7.30 -23.18 12.37
CA SER A 182 8.05 -21.92 12.30
C SER A 182 7.36 -20.90 11.40
N SER A 183 6.79 -21.31 10.27
CA SER A 183 6.08 -20.40 9.36
C SER A 183 4.81 -19.81 9.99
N PHE A 184 4.07 -20.63 10.75
CA PHE A 184 2.88 -20.16 11.47
C PHE A 184 3.25 -19.21 12.62
N ASN A 185 4.34 -19.47 13.34
CA ASN A 185 4.84 -18.54 14.37
C ASN A 185 5.28 -17.20 13.77
N ASN A 186 5.91 -17.22 12.59
CA ASN A 186 6.25 -16.00 11.87
C ASN A 186 4.99 -15.24 11.43
N TYR A 187 3.96 -15.96 10.98
CA TYR A 187 2.67 -15.37 10.66
C TYR A 187 2.05 -14.68 11.88
N THR A 188 1.93 -15.38 13.01
CA THR A 188 1.31 -14.81 14.22
C THR A 188 2.10 -13.62 14.78
N ALA A 189 3.43 -13.62 14.63
CA ALA A 189 4.26 -12.47 14.98
C ALA A 189 4.03 -11.23 14.10
N ASN A 190 3.69 -11.41 12.83
CA ASN A 190 3.51 -10.31 11.86
C ASN A 190 2.05 -9.84 11.70
N PHE A 191 1.10 -10.76 11.85
CA PHE A 191 -0.34 -10.55 11.59
C PHE A 191 -1.18 -10.66 12.86
N GLY A 192 -0.63 -11.20 13.95
CA GLY A 192 -1.37 -11.53 15.16
C GLY A 192 -1.94 -12.96 15.13
N VAL A 193 -2.47 -13.40 16.27
CA VAL A 193 -3.14 -14.70 16.36
C VAL A 193 -4.44 -14.65 15.54
N PRO A 194 -4.74 -15.67 14.71
CA PRO A 194 -6.03 -15.76 14.02
C PRO A 194 -7.20 -15.61 15.00
N ALA A 195 -8.32 -15.05 14.53
CA ALA A 195 -9.49 -14.89 15.38
C ALA A 195 -10.01 -16.25 15.89
N GLY A 196 -10.20 -16.36 17.22
CA GLY A 196 -10.63 -17.57 17.90
C GLY A 196 -9.48 -18.44 18.41
N ASP A 197 -9.80 -19.42 19.24
CA ASP A 197 -8.81 -20.30 19.88
C ASP A 197 -8.34 -21.44 18.96
N LEU A 198 -9.00 -21.62 17.81
CA LEU A 198 -8.76 -22.72 16.88
C LEU A 198 -8.61 -22.27 15.44
N LEU A 199 -7.76 -22.97 14.70
CA LEU A 199 -7.64 -22.89 13.26
C LEU A 199 -8.81 -23.63 12.62
N THR A 200 -9.93 -22.92 12.50
CA THR A 200 -11.16 -23.37 11.85
C THR A 200 -11.13 -23.09 10.36
N GLU A 201 -12.12 -23.60 9.63
CA GLU A 201 -12.33 -23.26 8.22
C GLU A 201 -12.44 -21.74 8.01
N TYR A 202 -13.13 -21.05 8.92
CA TYR A 202 -13.28 -19.59 8.88
C TYR A 202 -11.95 -18.87 9.11
N SER A 203 -11.21 -19.20 10.18
CA SER A 203 -9.95 -18.52 10.47
C SER A 203 -8.86 -18.85 9.44
N LEU A 204 -8.88 -20.05 8.84
CA LEU A 204 -8.02 -20.37 7.71
C LEU A 204 -8.36 -19.54 6.47
N ALA A 205 -9.64 -19.40 6.11
CA ALA A 205 -10.06 -18.57 4.99
C ALA A 205 -9.63 -17.10 5.17
N GLU A 206 -9.64 -16.60 6.41
CA GLU A 206 -9.12 -15.27 6.73
C GLU A 206 -7.61 -15.14 6.54
N ILE A 207 -6.83 -16.15 6.95
CA ILE A 207 -5.39 -16.22 6.67
C ILE A 207 -5.13 -16.24 5.16
N GLU A 208 -5.87 -17.06 4.40
CA GLU A 208 -5.75 -17.17 2.95
C GLU A 208 -6.07 -15.84 2.24
N ARG A 209 -7.10 -15.14 2.71
CA ARG A 209 -7.48 -13.81 2.24
C ARG A 209 -6.36 -12.81 2.52
N GLY A 210 -5.91 -12.71 3.77
CA GLY A 210 -4.78 -11.88 4.17
C GLY A 210 -3.49 -12.19 3.41
N ALA A 211 -3.26 -13.45 3.05
CA ALA A 211 -2.12 -13.86 2.22
C ALA A 211 -2.22 -13.39 0.75
N GLY A 212 -3.43 -13.13 0.25
CA GLY A 212 -3.66 -12.63 -1.11
C GLY A 212 -3.43 -11.14 -1.28
N ASP A 213 -3.75 -10.34 -0.26
CA ASP A 213 -3.71 -8.87 -0.31
C ASP A 213 -2.72 -8.23 0.67
N GLY A 214 -2.18 -9.00 1.61
CA GLY A 214 -1.18 -8.58 2.58
C GLY A 214 -1.72 -7.77 3.77
N PHE A 215 -3.04 -7.65 3.93
CA PHE A 215 -3.61 -6.94 5.08
C PHE A 215 -3.45 -7.75 6.37
N ARG A 216 -3.17 -7.08 7.48
CA ARG A 216 -2.94 -7.72 8.79
C ARG A 216 -4.22 -8.27 9.40
N ASN A 217 -5.32 -7.57 9.18
CA ASN A 217 -6.62 -7.91 9.72
C ASN A 217 -7.74 -7.19 8.96
N ASP A 218 -8.97 -7.54 9.29
CA ASP A 218 -10.18 -7.01 8.66
C ASP A 218 -10.35 -5.52 8.88
N GLN A 219 -9.88 -4.98 10.01
CA GLN A 219 -9.97 -3.55 10.28
C GLN A 219 -9.08 -2.74 9.32
N GLU A 220 -7.83 -3.17 9.13
CA GLU A 220 -6.89 -2.55 8.16
C GLU A 220 -7.47 -2.62 6.74
N ARG A 221 -7.98 -3.80 6.36
CA ARG A 221 -8.60 -4.04 5.06
C ARG A 221 -9.81 -3.14 4.83
N ASN A 222 -10.76 -3.09 5.75
CA ASN A 222 -11.99 -2.33 5.60
C ASN A 222 -11.68 -0.83 5.50
N LEU A 223 -10.72 -0.35 6.29
CA LEU A 223 -10.22 1.03 6.19
C LEU A 223 -9.57 1.28 4.83
N ALA A 224 -8.67 0.41 4.39
CA ALA A 224 -8.00 0.53 3.09
C ALA A 224 -9.00 0.54 1.93
N GLN A 225 -10.00 -0.36 1.95
CA GLN A 225 -11.06 -0.44 0.95
C GLN A 225 -11.93 0.82 0.95
N SER A 226 -12.23 1.39 2.12
CA SER A 226 -12.98 2.66 2.21
C SER A 226 -12.24 3.83 1.54
N LEU A 227 -10.90 3.75 1.46
CA LEU A 227 -10.04 4.73 0.80
C LEU A 227 -9.69 4.33 -0.66
N GLY A 228 -10.24 3.22 -1.15
CA GLY A 228 -10.07 2.71 -2.52
C GLY A 228 -8.86 1.82 -2.76
N PHE A 229 -8.18 1.35 -1.72
CA PHE A 229 -7.04 0.44 -1.85
C PHE A 229 -7.48 -1.02 -1.85
N THR A 230 -6.84 -1.82 -2.71
CA THR A 230 -7.11 -3.27 -2.83
C THR A 230 -6.02 -4.14 -2.22
N ASP A 231 -4.83 -3.58 -1.98
CA ASP A 231 -3.68 -4.28 -1.43
C ASP A 231 -3.01 -3.47 -0.31
N ALA A 232 -2.43 -4.17 0.65
CA ALA A 232 -1.85 -3.56 1.83
C ALA A 232 -0.54 -2.81 1.55
N THR A 233 0.19 -3.19 0.50
CA THR A 233 1.45 -2.53 0.14
C THR A 233 1.20 -1.11 -0.35
N SER A 234 0.26 -0.95 -1.28
CA SER A 234 -0.18 0.35 -1.78
C SER A 234 -0.81 1.19 -0.69
N TYR A 235 -1.67 0.59 0.16
CA TYR A 235 -2.26 1.29 1.29
C TYR A 235 -1.21 1.83 2.27
N ARG A 236 -0.27 1.00 2.73
CA ARG A 236 0.79 1.42 3.67
C ARG A 236 1.73 2.45 3.05
N ALA A 237 2.08 2.30 1.77
CA ALA A 237 2.87 3.29 1.03
C ALA A 237 2.15 4.64 0.93
N ALA A 238 0.84 4.62 0.67
CA ALA A 238 0.04 5.83 0.64
C ALA A 238 -0.05 6.51 2.01
N MET A 239 -0.29 5.74 3.08
CA MET A 239 -0.31 6.26 4.45
C MET A 239 1.05 6.85 4.86
N ALA A 240 2.16 6.22 4.48
CA ALA A 240 3.51 6.75 4.71
C ALA A 240 3.78 8.05 3.94
N GLY A 241 3.24 8.16 2.71
CA GLY A 241 3.28 9.40 1.91
C GLY A 241 2.25 10.46 2.34
N GLY A 242 1.37 10.12 3.28
CA GLY A 242 0.31 11.00 3.77
C GLY A 242 -0.88 11.17 2.83
N PHE A 243 -1.07 10.29 1.84
CA PHE A 243 -2.14 10.40 0.85
C PHE A 243 -3.51 9.98 1.42
N PRO A 244 -4.61 10.67 1.06
CA PRO A 244 -5.90 10.44 1.70
C PRO A 244 -6.76 9.41 0.95
N SER A 245 -6.39 9.02 -0.27
CA SER A 245 -7.12 8.04 -1.08
C SER A 245 -6.20 7.35 -2.08
N ALA A 246 -6.64 6.19 -2.58
CA ALA A 246 -5.94 5.45 -3.62
C ALA A 246 -5.85 6.22 -4.95
N SER A 247 -6.90 6.97 -5.30
CA SER A 247 -6.92 7.76 -6.54
C SER A 247 -5.83 8.82 -6.56
N ILE A 248 -5.69 9.58 -5.46
CA ILE A 248 -4.67 10.64 -5.34
C ILE A 248 -3.27 10.01 -5.26
N PHE A 249 -3.11 8.91 -4.50
CA PHE A 249 -1.83 8.20 -4.44
C PHE A 249 -1.36 7.69 -5.80
N LEU A 250 -2.24 7.04 -6.57
CA LEU A 250 -1.91 6.52 -7.90
C LEU A 250 -1.58 7.66 -8.88
N GLN A 251 -2.33 8.75 -8.84
CA GLN A 251 -2.03 9.94 -9.64
C GLN A 251 -0.67 10.52 -9.29
N ALA A 252 -0.40 10.77 -8.01
CA ALA A 252 0.87 11.30 -7.53
C ALA A 252 2.05 10.38 -7.91
N LYS A 253 1.90 9.07 -7.70
CA LYS A 253 2.89 8.05 -8.07
C LYS A 253 3.16 8.03 -9.57
N SER A 254 2.13 8.17 -10.41
CA SER A 254 2.30 8.25 -11.87
C SER A 254 3.09 9.47 -12.33
N LEU A 255 3.08 10.55 -11.54
CA LEU A 255 3.82 11.78 -11.78
C LEU A 255 5.16 11.82 -11.04
N GLY A 256 5.50 10.73 -10.34
CA GLY A 256 6.76 10.51 -9.63
C GLY A 256 6.79 10.99 -8.18
N PHE A 257 5.69 11.53 -7.63
CA PHE A 257 5.65 12.06 -6.27
C PHE A 257 5.50 10.96 -5.21
N SER A 258 6.26 11.09 -4.12
CA SER A 258 6.26 10.14 -3.00
C SER A 258 5.46 10.62 -1.79
N THR A 259 5.11 11.91 -1.72
CA THR A 259 4.33 12.47 -0.61
C THR A 259 3.20 13.37 -1.11
N GLN A 260 2.08 13.40 -0.39
CA GLN A 260 0.96 14.27 -0.73
C GLN A 260 1.37 15.74 -0.71
N LYS A 261 2.18 16.16 0.27
CA LYS A 261 2.64 17.54 0.40
C LYS A 261 3.40 18.03 -0.83
N GLU A 262 4.31 17.22 -1.37
CA GLU A 262 5.04 17.58 -2.59
C GLU A 262 4.12 17.61 -3.81
N PHE A 263 3.20 16.64 -3.92
CA PHE A 263 2.24 16.58 -5.01
C PHE A 263 1.31 17.80 -5.00
N ASP A 264 0.75 18.17 -3.85
CA ASP A 264 -0.14 19.32 -3.70
C ASP A 264 0.59 20.64 -4.02
N ALA A 265 1.85 20.78 -3.58
CA ALA A 265 2.67 21.95 -3.90
C ALA A 265 2.99 22.03 -5.41
N ALA A 266 3.24 20.89 -6.05
CA ALA A 266 3.48 20.82 -7.48
C ALA A 266 2.23 21.15 -8.30
N VAL A 267 1.08 20.61 -7.91
CA VAL A 267 -0.22 20.92 -8.56
C VAL A 267 -0.56 22.40 -8.40
N LEU A 268 -0.40 22.96 -7.20
CA LEU A 268 -0.61 24.38 -6.94
C LEU A 268 0.29 25.27 -7.81
N GLY A 269 1.54 24.84 -8.03
CA GLY A 269 2.49 25.52 -8.90
C GLY A 269 2.29 25.26 -10.41
N GLY A 270 1.38 24.36 -10.82
CA GLY A 270 1.14 24.01 -12.23
C GLY A 270 2.19 23.09 -12.87
N PHE A 271 2.96 22.37 -12.04
CA PHE A 271 4.00 21.43 -12.48
C PHE A 271 3.39 20.10 -12.92
N ARG A 272 3.96 19.50 -13.99
CA ARG A 272 3.44 18.27 -14.60
C ARG A 272 4.14 17.01 -14.12
N SER A 273 5.28 17.11 -13.45
CA SER A 273 6.00 15.96 -12.90
C SER A 273 6.88 16.38 -11.73
N ARG A 274 7.32 15.39 -10.94
CA ARG A 274 8.28 15.60 -9.86
C ARG A 274 9.58 16.20 -10.36
N ASP A 275 10.10 15.72 -11.49
CA ASP A 275 11.37 16.20 -12.05
C ASP A 275 11.31 17.67 -12.51
N GLU A 276 10.15 18.12 -13.02
CA GLU A 276 9.93 19.53 -13.35
C GLU A 276 9.88 20.37 -12.07
N TYR A 277 9.10 19.92 -11.08
CA TYR A 277 8.96 20.59 -9.78
C TYR A 277 10.31 20.73 -9.05
N GLN A 278 11.11 19.66 -8.99
CA GLN A 278 12.39 19.66 -8.29
C GLN A 278 13.41 20.59 -8.95
N ARG A 279 13.50 20.59 -10.29
CA ARG A 279 14.38 21.52 -11.01
C ARG A 279 13.94 22.96 -10.82
N ALA A 280 12.63 23.22 -10.87
CA ALA A 280 12.08 24.54 -10.63
C ALA A 280 12.38 25.02 -9.20
N GLN A 281 12.17 24.17 -8.20
CA GLN A 281 12.45 24.47 -6.81
C GLN A 281 13.95 24.74 -6.57
N ALA A 282 14.84 23.95 -7.18
CA ALA A 282 16.28 24.16 -7.11
C ALA A 282 16.71 25.51 -7.72
N ALA A 283 16.00 25.96 -8.75
CA ALA A 283 16.20 27.27 -9.39
C ALA A 283 15.41 28.42 -8.72
N GLY A 284 14.70 28.13 -7.62
CA GLY A 284 13.94 29.11 -6.83
C GLY A 284 12.55 29.46 -7.39
N PHE A 285 12.06 28.73 -8.39
CA PHE A 285 10.74 28.93 -8.98
C PHE A 285 9.64 28.20 -8.19
N MET A 286 8.52 28.89 -7.97
CA MET A 286 7.32 28.33 -7.32
C MET A 286 6.15 28.12 -8.31
N SER A 287 6.25 28.67 -9.51
CA SER A 287 5.28 28.54 -10.59
C SER A 287 5.95 27.89 -11.79
N ALA A 288 5.26 26.93 -12.39
CA ALA A 288 5.72 26.24 -13.60
C ALA A 288 5.77 27.19 -14.80
N ASP A 289 4.88 28.18 -14.86
CA ASP A 289 4.88 29.15 -15.97
C ASP A 289 6.12 30.04 -15.92
N ASP A 290 6.51 30.51 -14.74
CA ASP A 290 7.76 31.27 -14.58
C ASP A 290 8.98 30.40 -14.88
N PHE A 291 8.99 29.14 -14.45
CA PHE A 291 10.09 28.22 -14.73
C PHE A 291 10.23 27.93 -16.23
N ARG A 292 9.12 27.64 -16.92
CA ARG A 292 9.13 27.41 -18.38
C ARG A 292 9.50 28.67 -19.15
N ALA A 293 9.02 29.84 -18.73
CA ALA A 293 9.44 31.12 -19.31
C ALA A 293 10.95 31.33 -19.15
N ALA A 294 11.50 31.08 -17.95
CA ALA A 294 12.94 31.15 -17.72
C ALA A 294 13.72 30.19 -18.63
N GLN A 295 13.24 28.96 -18.80
CA GLN A 295 13.84 27.99 -19.71
C GLN A 295 13.85 28.47 -21.17
N GLN A 296 12.77 29.11 -21.64
CA GLN A 296 12.71 29.69 -22.99
C GLN A 296 13.75 30.80 -23.19
N PHE A 297 14.02 31.59 -22.15
CA PHE A 297 15.02 32.66 -22.16
C PHE A 297 16.44 32.19 -21.81
N GLY A 298 16.65 30.90 -21.52
CA GLY A 298 17.94 30.38 -21.07
C GLY A 298 18.38 30.91 -19.70
N ILE A 299 17.43 31.39 -18.89
CA ILE A 299 17.64 31.94 -17.54
C ILE A 299 17.60 30.80 -16.53
N GLN A 300 18.57 30.75 -15.62
CA GLN A 300 18.75 29.59 -14.73
C GLN A 300 18.12 29.76 -13.35
N SER A 301 17.77 30.99 -12.95
CA SER A 301 17.26 31.26 -11.60
C SER A 301 16.10 32.27 -11.61
N LYS A 302 15.23 32.18 -10.59
CA LYS A 302 14.12 33.13 -10.43
C LYS A 302 14.61 34.56 -10.23
N THR A 303 15.70 34.75 -9.49
CA THR A 303 16.30 36.07 -9.25
C THR A 303 16.76 36.72 -10.55
N GLU A 304 17.41 35.95 -11.43
CA GLU A 304 17.80 36.42 -12.77
C GLU A 304 16.58 36.75 -13.64
N LEU A 305 15.52 35.94 -13.61
CA LEU A 305 14.29 36.24 -14.37
C LEU A 305 13.64 37.55 -13.93
N VAL A 306 13.57 37.80 -12.61
CA VAL A 306 13.03 39.06 -12.07
C VAL A 306 13.89 40.24 -12.49
N ALA A 307 15.22 40.12 -12.40
CA ALA A 307 16.13 41.16 -12.85
C ALA A 307 16.00 41.44 -14.36
N PHE A 308 15.92 40.39 -15.19
CA PHE A 308 15.71 40.50 -16.63
C PHE A 308 14.39 41.22 -16.94
N ARG A 309 13.28 40.82 -16.32
CA ARG A 309 11.97 41.48 -16.51
C ARG A 309 11.98 42.95 -16.08
N ALA A 310 12.71 43.30 -15.03
CA ALA A 310 12.83 44.67 -14.55
C ALA A 310 13.79 45.54 -15.39
N SER A 311 14.76 44.92 -16.06
CA SER A 311 15.83 45.61 -16.79
C SER A 311 15.38 46.27 -18.10
N GLY A 312 14.23 45.85 -18.65
CA GLY A 312 13.69 46.35 -19.92
C GLY A 312 14.40 45.81 -21.18
N PHE A 313 15.32 44.86 -21.05
CA PHE A 313 15.91 44.15 -22.19
C PHE A 313 14.93 43.12 -22.75
N THR A 314 14.92 42.95 -24.08
CA THR A 314 14.15 41.91 -24.78
C THR A 314 14.98 40.67 -25.10
N ASP A 315 16.31 40.81 -25.18
CA ASP A 315 17.25 39.71 -25.42
C ASP A 315 18.00 39.34 -24.11
N PRO A 316 17.88 38.08 -23.64
CA PRO A 316 18.60 37.60 -22.46
C PRO A 316 20.13 37.63 -22.60
N VAL A 317 20.67 37.53 -23.81
CA VAL A 317 22.12 37.60 -24.04
C VAL A 317 22.61 39.05 -23.86
N GLU A 318 21.88 40.02 -24.40
CA GLU A 318 22.17 41.44 -24.22
C GLU A 318 22.10 41.84 -22.75
N PHE A 319 21.06 41.39 -22.04
CA PHE A 319 20.93 41.62 -20.60
C PHE A 319 22.12 41.07 -19.80
N ARG A 320 22.59 39.85 -20.09
CA ARG A 320 23.76 39.27 -19.40
C ARG A 320 25.03 40.05 -19.70
N ASN A 321 25.25 40.46 -20.94
CA ASN A 321 26.39 41.29 -21.33
C ASN A 321 26.36 42.66 -20.63
N ALA A 322 25.18 43.30 -20.56
CA ALA A 322 25.00 44.57 -19.86
C ALA A 322 25.22 44.42 -18.34
N SER A 323 24.68 43.36 -17.75
CA SER A 323 24.84 43.05 -16.33
C SER A 323 26.31 42.79 -15.96
N GLN A 324 27.07 42.06 -16.80
CA GLN A 324 28.51 41.86 -16.63
C GLN A 324 29.30 43.17 -16.69
N LYS A 325 28.83 44.14 -17.48
CA LYS A 325 29.40 45.49 -17.55
C LYS A 325 28.91 46.42 -16.42
N GLY A 326 28.08 45.94 -15.50
CA GLY A 326 27.59 46.69 -14.33
C GLY A 326 26.34 47.54 -14.58
N PHE A 327 25.60 47.30 -15.67
CA PHE A 327 24.35 48.01 -15.96
C PHE A 327 23.13 47.20 -15.49
N ALA A 328 22.24 47.84 -14.72
CA ALA A 328 21.03 47.22 -14.21
C ALA A 328 19.83 47.31 -15.18
N ASP A 329 19.83 48.32 -16.05
CA ASP A 329 18.72 48.62 -16.96
C ASP A 329 19.21 48.99 -18.37
N LYS A 330 18.32 48.79 -19.35
CA LYS A 330 18.60 49.02 -20.77
C LYS A 330 18.91 50.48 -21.09
N ALA A 331 18.23 51.44 -20.45
CA ALA A 331 18.44 52.85 -20.74
C ALA A 331 19.83 53.32 -20.33
N SER A 332 20.31 52.87 -19.17
CA SER A 332 21.67 53.13 -18.68
C SER A 332 22.73 52.51 -19.58
N PHE A 333 22.50 51.27 -20.05
CA PHE A 333 23.39 50.58 -20.99
C PHE A 333 23.46 51.31 -22.34
N ASP A 334 22.31 51.60 -22.95
CA ASP A 334 22.21 52.32 -24.23
C ASP A 334 22.89 53.69 -24.16
N LYS A 335 22.71 54.43 -23.05
CA LYS A 335 23.36 55.72 -22.83
C LYS A 335 24.87 55.60 -22.73
N SER A 336 25.39 54.54 -22.11
CA SER A 336 26.82 54.26 -22.03
C SER A 336 27.40 53.91 -23.40
N GLU A 337 26.74 53.02 -24.15
CA GLU A 337 27.16 52.63 -25.50
C GLU A 337 27.12 53.82 -26.47
N ALA A 338 26.09 54.68 -26.38
CA ALA A 338 26.03 55.92 -27.17
C ALA A 338 27.19 56.89 -26.86
N ARG A 339 27.56 57.03 -25.58
CA ARG A 339 28.73 57.84 -25.17
C ARG A 339 30.03 57.25 -25.70
N ARG A 340 30.19 55.92 -25.60
CA ARG A 340 31.36 55.20 -26.10
C ARG A 340 31.50 55.37 -27.62
N LEU A 341 30.41 55.20 -28.36
CA LEU A 341 30.38 55.40 -29.80
C LEU A 341 30.69 56.85 -30.19
N LYS A 342 30.12 57.83 -29.47
CA LYS A 342 30.42 59.25 -29.70
C LYS A 342 31.90 59.57 -29.46
N ALA A 343 32.49 59.05 -28.39
CA ALA A 343 33.90 59.21 -28.08
C ALA A 343 34.81 58.55 -29.13
N SER A 344 34.48 57.33 -29.56
CA SER A 344 35.21 56.62 -30.61
C SER A 344 35.15 57.36 -31.96
N LYS A 345 33.97 57.88 -32.34
CA LYS A 345 33.82 58.71 -33.54
C LYS A 345 34.65 60.00 -33.46
N ALA A 346 34.67 60.66 -32.31
CA ALA A 346 35.49 61.86 -32.11
C ALA A 346 36.99 61.53 -32.24
N ALA A 347 37.47 60.45 -31.61
CA ALA A 347 38.86 59.99 -31.72
C ALA A 347 39.23 59.62 -33.16
N ALA A 348 38.35 58.90 -33.87
CA ALA A 348 38.56 58.56 -35.27
C ALA A 348 38.65 59.80 -36.17
N ASN A 349 37.81 60.81 -35.93
CA ASN A 349 37.87 62.08 -36.66
C ASN A 349 39.17 62.85 -36.42
N ILE A 350 39.71 62.82 -35.19
CA ILE A 350 41.02 63.43 -34.89
C ILE A 350 42.11 62.72 -35.71
N LEU A 351 42.17 61.39 -35.63
CA LEU A 351 43.16 60.60 -36.39
C LEU A 351 43.05 60.82 -37.91
N LEU A 352 41.84 60.91 -38.45
CA LEU A 352 41.62 61.23 -39.86
C LEU A 352 42.10 62.64 -40.21
N THR A 353 41.84 63.62 -39.35
CA THR A 353 42.29 65.01 -39.55
C THR A 353 43.82 65.12 -39.50
N ASP A 354 44.45 64.42 -38.56
CA ASP A 354 45.91 64.36 -38.42
C ASP A 354 46.54 63.69 -39.65
N ALA A 355 45.97 62.57 -40.11
CA ALA A 355 46.43 61.87 -41.31
C ALA A 355 46.29 62.75 -42.57
N GLN A 356 45.19 63.50 -42.71
CA GLN A 356 45.02 64.46 -43.80
C GLN A 356 46.06 65.59 -43.73
N THR A 357 46.37 66.08 -42.53
CA THR A 357 47.40 67.10 -42.32
C THR A 357 48.78 66.57 -42.71
N PHE A 358 49.10 65.33 -42.34
CA PHE A 358 50.33 64.66 -42.74
C PHE A 358 50.47 64.51 -44.25
N LEU A 359 49.42 64.10 -44.97
CA LEU A 359 49.40 64.02 -46.43
C LEU A 359 49.69 65.37 -47.10
N LYS A 360 49.14 66.47 -46.57
CA LYS A 360 49.40 67.82 -47.08
C LYS A 360 50.87 68.24 -46.94
N LEU A 361 51.50 67.87 -45.81
CA LEU A 361 52.90 68.20 -45.53
C LEU A 361 53.88 67.27 -46.26
N ASN A 362 53.45 66.07 -46.67
CA ASN A 362 54.27 65.06 -47.33
C ASN A 362 53.62 64.61 -48.66
N PRO A 363 53.64 65.45 -49.70
CA PRO A 363 52.93 65.18 -50.96
C PRO A 363 53.44 63.96 -51.73
N GLN A 364 54.58 63.37 -51.33
CA GLN A 364 55.14 62.15 -51.90
C GLN A 364 54.50 60.86 -51.34
N THR A 365 53.73 60.93 -50.24
CA THR A 365 52.96 59.80 -49.72
C THR A 365 51.54 59.82 -50.25
N SER A 366 51.12 58.73 -50.90
CA SER A 366 49.93 58.75 -51.76
C SER A 366 48.66 58.25 -51.07
N ASN A 367 48.77 57.47 -49.99
CA ASN A 367 47.63 56.82 -49.35
C ASN A 367 47.83 56.59 -47.83
N LEU A 368 46.73 56.30 -47.12
CA LEU A 368 46.70 56.10 -45.67
C LEU A 368 47.45 54.85 -45.19
N VAL A 369 47.62 53.83 -46.05
CA VAL A 369 48.33 52.59 -45.72
C VAL A 369 49.83 52.87 -45.62
N GLU A 370 50.39 53.62 -46.57
CA GLU A 370 51.79 54.07 -46.54
C GLU A 370 52.10 54.99 -45.34
N ILE A 371 51.10 55.72 -44.84
CA ILE A 371 51.25 56.53 -43.62
C ILE A 371 51.31 55.64 -42.38
N ALA A 372 50.44 54.64 -42.28
CA ALA A 372 50.45 53.70 -41.17
C ALA A 372 51.78 52.92 -41.09
N ASP A 373 52.31 52.47 -42.23
CA ASP A 373 53.60 51.77 -42.32
C ASP A 373 54.77 52.67 -41.92
N LYS A 374 54.81 53.93 -42.38
CA LYS A 374 55.84 54.90 -41.99
C LYS A 374 55.75 55.31 -40.52
N ALA A 375 54.54 55.48 -39.98
CA ALA A 375 54.32 55.80 -38.58
C ALA A 375 54.74 54.64 -37.67
N ALA A 376 54.43 53.39 -38.05
CA ALA A 376 54.88 52.20 -37.35
C ALA A 376 56.41 52.06 -37.35
N ALA A 377 57.06 52.35 -38.49
CA ALA A 377 58.52 52.36 -38.60
C ALA A 377 59.18 53.46 -37.73
N LEU A 378 58.58 54.65 -37.66
CA LEU A 378 59.07 55.74 -36.80
C LEU A 378 58.90 55.40 -35.31
N ASN A 379 57.76 54.83 -34.91
CA ASN A 379 57.49 54.48 -33.52
C ASN A 379 58.41 53.34 -33.04
N ALA A 380 58.79 52.42 -33.95
CA ALA A 380 59.79 51.39 -33.68
C ALA A 380 61.21 51.96 -33.50
N GLN A 381 61.55 53.10 -34.12
CA GLN A 381 62.83 53.79 -33.94
C GLN A 381 62.89 54.66 -32.66
N VAL A 382 61.74 55.08 -32.12
CA VAL A 382 61.66 55.87 -30.87
C VAL A 382 61.73 54.98 -29.62
N GLN A 383 61.53 53.66 -29.76
CA GLN A 383 61.59 52.68 -28.66
C GLN A 383 62.95 51.97 -28.52
N THR A 384 63.93 52.28 -29.35
CA THR A 384 65.36 51.95 -29.18
C THR A 384 66.11 53.14 -28.63
#